data_AF-A0A7D9JDP4-F1
#
_entry.id   AF-A0A7D9JDP4-F1
#
_cell.length_a   1.000
_cell.length_b   1.000
_cell.length_c   1.000
_cell.angle_alpha   90.00
_cell.angle_beta   90.00
_cell.angle_gamma   90.00
#
_symmetry.space_group_name_H-M   'P 1'
#
loop_
_entity.id
_entity.type
_entity.pdbx_description
1 polymer ?
#
loop_
_entity_poly.entity_id
_entity_poly.type
_entity_poly.pdbx_seq_one_letter_code
_entity_poly.pdbx_strand_id
1 'polypeptide(L)'
;ITTHSRLLSQSNSRAIASAAGFTGSRSRCISLQEFHTEQQFIKTLGEFFVALGGYEGLLLVQCDNGEANFNLIACCRYLVDETRRRTLEDIDVSVKPIHIIFIIQLPKIAGGCQHFVGFQGGKWQSVHIDELLESNEQLPQIEQLVNRAVSDLFQPAYPARSDEIEDIDVDLDASGSQELRAENIEDSDEKEKDQQKIKATLLLKNCLQAAAARIYDESAEVNRATKRIEILLTWLPEDNSQETEFSKILATRVHKLLQQRDEKCPVNQRLWLQHEALRQGHLQETGTFRKALWQKLSSIISPMLSEVIAYCDQNHNLDLLGEEKEWKTRLWLTMINEEVITPLSYDSFTSPVSGRVREKARVSSTGVGHRFNAKFPFSWIVKDMVNVLLLKVGADPSETLISLRSVFYSSPLGQLLKPAFENENVEEEAAMNYLNDFLHMMYKPIVEGELQVTM
;
A
#
# COMPACT_ATOMS: atom_id res chain seq x y z
N ILE A 1 -24.95 13.09 -10.52
CA ILE A 1 -23.77 12.26 -10.19
C ILE A 1 -24.17 10.80 -10.17
N THR A 2 -23.51 9.96 -10.94
CA THR A 2 -23.60 8.50 -10.82
C THR A 2 -22.33 7.96 -10.17
N THR A 3 -22.44 6.89 -9.39
CA THR A 3 -21.28 6.29 -8.71
C THR A 3 -21.41 4.78 -8.59
N HIS A 4 -20.29 4.08 -8.42
CA HIS A 4 -20.26 2.67 -8.02
C HIS A 4 -19.88 2.49 -6.54
N SER A 5 -19.45 3.55 -5.85
CA SER A 5 -19.17 3.47 -4.42
C SER A 5 -20.44 3.38 -3.59
N ARG A 6 -20.26 3.16 -2.29
CA ARG A 6 -21.34 3.30 -1.31
C ARG A 6 -21.84 4.75 -1.31
N LEU A 7 -23.12 4.93 -1.01
CA LEU A 7 -23.71 6.24 -0.76
C LEU A 7 -23.12 6.85 0.52
N LEU A 8 -23.18 8.18 0.61
CA LEU A 8 -22.65 8.96 1.73
C LEU A 8 -23.43 8.66 3.01
N SER A 9 -22.72 8.44 4.11
CA SER A 9 -23.30 8.49 5.45
C SER A 9 -23.61 9.94 5.85
N GLN A 10 -24.39 10.13 6.92
CA GLN A 10 -24.70 11.45 7.45
C GLN A 10 -23.45 12.24 7.90
N SER A 11 -22.41 11.55 8.40
CA SER A 11 -21.14 12.19 8.74
C SER A 11 -20.43 12.72 7.50
N ASN A 12 -20.39 11.91 6.44
CA ASN A 12 -19.67 12.21 5.21
C ASN A 12 -20.37 13.31 4.42
N SER A 13 -21.71 13.29 4.35
CA SER A 13 -22.48 14.35 3.71
C SER A 13 -22.28 15.70 4.39
N ARG A 14 -22.21 15.73 5.73
CA ARG A 14 -21.93 16.96 6.49
C ARG A 14 -20.51 17.46 6.26
N ALA A 15 -19.52 16.54 6.24
CA ALA A 15 -18.13 16.90 5.95
C ALA A 15 -17.99 17.51 4.55
N ILE A 16 -18.59 16.90 3.53
CA ILE A 16 -18.59 17.42 2.15
C ILE A 16 -19.28 18.78 2.07
N ALA A 17 -20.46 18.93 2.70
CA ALA A 17 -21.17 20.20 2.73
C ALA A 17 -20.32 21.31 3.38
N SER A 18 -19.68 21.01 4.51
CA SER A 18 -18.80 21.95 5.21
C SER A 18 -17.59 22.33 4.37
N ALA A 19 -16.96 21.37 3.69
CA ALA A 19 -15.83 21.63 2.78
C ALA A 19 -16.24 22.51 1.59
N ALA A 20 -17.48 22.38 1.13
CA ALA A 20 -18.07 23.23 0.10
C ALA A 20 -18.63 24.57 0.64
N GLY A 21 -18.42 24.91 1.92
CA GLY A 21 -18.84 26.18 2.52
C GLY A 21 -20.30 26.25 2.98
N PHE A 22 -21.03 25.13 2.94
CA PHE A 22 -22.41 25.03 3.42
C PHE A 22 -22.45 24.51 4.87
N THR A 23 -23.03 25.31 5.76
CA THR A 23 -23.13 24.98 7.19
C THR A 23 -24.56 25.15 7.70
N GLY A 24 -24.92 24.34 8.71
CA GLY A 24 -26.24 24.39 9.35
C GLY A 24 -27.38 24.02 8.39
N SER A 25 -28.43 24.84 8.37
CA SER A 25 -29.63 24.64 7.53
C SER A 25 -29.39 24.84 6.03
N ARG A 26 -28.21 25.34 5.62
CA ARG A 26 -27.86 25.58 4.21
C ARG A 26 -27.51 24.32 3.43
N SER A 27 -27.41 23.17 4.09
CA SER A 27 -27.21 21.88 3.42
C SER A 27 -28.16 20.83 3.94
N ARG A 28 -28.72 20.01 3.05
CA ARG A 28 -29.53 18.84 3.42
C ARG A 28 -29.15 17.65 2.56
N CYS A 29 -29.05 16.47 3.17
CA CYS A 29 -28.87 15.20 2.47
C CYS A 29 -30.10 14.34 2.76
N ILE A 30 -30.72 13.80 1.72
CA ILE A 30 -31.91 12.94 1.81
C ILE A 30 -31.70 11.69 0.97
N SER A 31 -32.29 10.58 1.40
CA SER A 31 -32.32 9.34 0.65
C SER A 31 -33.71 9.12 0.05
N LEU A 32 -33.81 8.80 -1.23
CA LEU A 32 -35.10 8.56 -1.89
C LEU A 32 -35.83 7.35 -1.28
N GLN A 33 -35.09 6.42 -0.70
CA GLN A 33 -35.63 5.23 -0.05
C GLN A 33 -36.40 5.54 1.25
N GLU A 34 -36.24 6.74 1.82
CA GLU A 34 -36.93 7.18 3.03
C GLU A 34 -38.39 7.60 2.77
N PHE A 35 -38.77 7.81 1.52
CA PHE A 35 -40.09 8.33 1.15
C PHE A 35 -41.00 7.23 0.64
N HIS A 36 -42.18 7.10 1.25
CA HIS A 36 -43.22 6.19 0.79
C HIS A 36 -44.21 6.84 -0.16
N THR A 37 -44.34 8.18 -0.12
CA THR A 37 -45.25 8.93 -0.97
C THR A 37 -44.61 10.19 -1.55
N GLU A 38 -45.11 10.60 -2.71
CA GLU A 38 -44.73 11.85 -3.38
C GLU A 38 -44.92 13.08 -2.47
N GLN A 39 -46.00 13.11 -1.70
CA GLN A 39 -46.30 14.23 -0.80
C GLN A 39 -45.25 14.41 0.29
N GLN A 40 -44.68 13.32 0.83
CA GLN A 40 -43.61 13.40 1.83
C GLN A 40 -42.33 14.00 1.25
N PHE A 41 -42.01 13.63 0.00
CA PHE A 41 -40.85 14.16 -0.71
C PHE A 41 -41.04 15.65 -1.02
N ILE A 42 -42.18 16.05 -1.60
CA ILE A 42 -42.49 17.45 -1.90
C ILE A 42 -42.45 18.31 -0.62
N LYS A 43 -43.06 17.83 0.48
CA LYS A 43 -43.03 18.53 1.76
C LYS A 43 -41.60 18.77 2.23
N THR A 44 -40.74 17.75 2.14
CA THR A 44 -39.33 17.83 2.54
C THR A 44 -38.54 18.82 1.68
N LEU A 45 -38.80 18.87 0.37
CA LEU A 45 -38.22 19.87 -0.54
C LEU A 45 -38.69 21.28 -0.19
N GLY A 46 -39.99 21.47 0.05
CA GLY A 46 -40.57 22.75 0.43
C GLY A 46 -39.99 23.28 1.74
N GLU A 47 -39.89 22.43 2.77
CA GLU A 47 -39.23 22.77 4.05
C GLU A 47 -37.78 23.23 3.84
N PHE A 48 -37.04 22.55 2.96
CA PHE A 48 -35.67 22.94 2.64
C PHE A 48 -35.60 24.30 1.95
N PHE A 49 -36.40 24.54 0.91
CA PHE A 49 -36.41 25.82 0.20
C PHE A 49 -36.85 26.98 1.08
N VAL A 50 -37.86 26.78 1.93
CA VAL A 50 -38.31 27.79 2.91
C VAL A 50 -37.21 28.08 3.93
N ALA A 51 -36.54 27.03 4.44
CA ALA A 51 -35.44 27.20 5.40
C ALA A 51 -34.22 27.92 4.81
N LEU A 52 -34.01 27.85 3.49
CA LEU A 52 -32.97 28.62 2.81
C LEU A 52 -33.27 30.12 2.76
N GLY A 53 -34.53 30.54 2.76
CA GLY A 53 -34.90 31.96 2.83
C GLY A 53 -34.22 32.87 1.78
N GLY A 54 -33.97 32.35 0.57
CA GLY A 54 -33.27 33.06 -0.51
C GLY A 54 -31.74 33.00 -0.48
N TYR A 55 -31.14 32.34 0.52
CA TYR A 55 -29.70 32.10 0.59
C TYR A 55 -29.26 30.91 -0.28
N GLU A 56 -27.95 30.84 -0.52
CA GLU A 56 -27.34 29.73 -1.25
C GLU A 56 -27.48 28.43 -0.44
N GLY A 57 -27.78 27.33 -1.12
CA GLY A 57 -28.02 26.05 -0.47
C GLY A 57 -27.55 24.84 -1.28
N LEU A 58 -27.31 23.74 -0.57
CA LEU A 58 -26.91 22.45 -1.15
C LEU A 58 -27.88 21.35 -0.74
N LEU A 59 -28.55 20.75 -1.73
CA LEU A 59 -29.38 19.56 -1.55
C LEU A 59 -28.71 18.34 -2.19
N LEU A 60 -28.36 17.36 -1.38
CA LEU A 60 -27.89 16.05 -1.83
C LEU A 60 -29.07 15.07 -1.80
N VAL A 61 -29.44 14.52 -2.95
CA VAL A 61 -30.51 13.52 -3.09
C VAL A 61 -29.88 12.20 -3.48
N GLN A 62 -29.94 11.22 -2.60
CA GLN A 62 -29.30 9.91 -2.80
C GLN A 62 -30.31 8.87 -3.25
N CYS A 63 -29.92 8.00 -4.17
CA CYS A 63 -30.73 6.88 -4.59
C CYS A 63 -29.85 5.64 -4.76
N ASP A 64 -30.18 4.58 -4.03
CA ASP A 64 -29.59 3.27 -4.27
C ASP A 64 -30.14 2.63 -5.56
N ASN A 65 -29.37 1.69 -6.12
CA ASN A 65 -29.76 0.86 -7.26
C ASN A 65 -30.50 1.63 -8.38
N GLY A 66 -29.80 2.56 -9.05
CA GLY A 66 -30.39 3.40 -10.09
C GLY A 66 -30.96 2.63 -11.28
N GLU A 67 -30.53 1.38 -11.51
CA GLU A 67 -31.10 0.50 -12.53
C GLU A 67 -32.51 0.05 -12.18
N ALA A 68 -32.77 -0.34 -10.92
CA ALA A 68 -34.12 -0.71 -10.49
C ALA A 68 -35.01 0.52 -10.26
N ASN A 69 -34.42 1.63 -9.80
CA ASN A 69 -35.13 2.83 -9.38
C ASN A 69 -35.20 3.93 -10.46
N PHE A 70 -34.99 3.59 -11.73
CA PHE A 70 -34.89 4.57 -12.83
C PHE A 70 -36.15 5.47 -12.96
N ASN A 71 -37.36 4.89 -12.81
CA ASN A 71 -38.61 5.64 -12.84
C ASN A 71 -38.76 6.60 -11.65
N LEU A 72 -38.34 6.17 -10.46
CA LEU A 72 -38.36 7.00 -9.25
C LEU A 72 -37.44 8.20 -9.41
N ILE A 73 -36.23 7.99 -9.95
CA ILE A 73 -35.27 9.07 -10.20
C ILE A 73 -35.85 10.10 -11.17
N ALA A 74 -36.48 9.66 -12.27
CA ALA A 74 -37.09 10.56 -13.24
C ALA A 74 -38.24 11.38 -12.61
N CYS A 75 -39.12 10.71 -11.85
CA CYS A 75 -40.22 11.37 -11.13
C CYS A 75 -39.70 12.41 -10.12
N CYS A 76 -38.77 12.02 -9.24
CA CYS A 76 -38.22 12.92 -8.23
C CYS A 76 -37.51 14.13 -8.84
N ARG A 77 -36.83 14.00 -9.98
CA ARG A 77 -36.24 15.15 -10.69
C ARG A 77 -37.28 16.14 -11.15
N TYR A 78 -38.36 15.65 -11.77
CA TYR A 78 -39.47 16.49 -12.19
C TYR A 78 -40.10 17.23 -10.99
N LEU A 79 -40.33 16.52 -9.88
CA LEU A 79 -40.88 17.10 -8.66
C LEU A 79 -39.97 18.16 -8.03
N VAL A 80 -38.66 17.96 -8.08
CA VAL A 80 -37.68 18.96 -7.65
C VAL A 80 -37.79 20.23 -8.48
N ASP A 81 -37.82 20.10 -9.81
CA ASP A 81 -37.94 21.23 -10.72
C ASP A 81 -39.27 21.99 -10.51
N GLU A 82 -40.38 21.25 -10.38
CA GLU A 82 -41.71 21.81 -10.15
C GLU A 82 -41.84 22.50 -8.79
N THR A 83 -41.38 21.84 -7.71
CA THR A 83 -41.43 22.39 -6.35
C THR A 83 -40.56 23.63 -6.24
N ARG A 84 -39.33 23.58 -6.78
CA ARG A 84 -38.45 24.75 -6.80
C ARG A 84 -39.10 25.91 -7.53
N ARG A 85 -39.70 25.67 -8.70
CA ARG A 85 -40.38 26.73 -9.46
C ARG A 85 -41.50 27.38 -8.63
N ARG A 86 -42.38 26.58 -8.03
CA ARG A 86 -43.48 27.07 -7.19
C ARG A 86 -42.98 27.86 -5.98
N THR A 87 -42.04 27.32 -5.23
CA THR A 87 -41.57 27.95 -3.98
C THR A 87 -40.75 29.21 -4.22
N LEU A 88 -40.04 29.32 -5.35
CA LEU A 88 -39.28 30.53 -5.67
C LEU A 88 -40.13 31.64 -6.31
N GLU A 89 -41.26 31.30 -6.97
CA GLU A 89 -42.23 32.30 -7.46
C GLU A 89 -42.85 33.12 -6.31
N ASP A 90 -42.93 32.55 -5.11
CA ASP A 90 -43.50 33.18 -3.91
C ASP A 90 -42.49 34.06 -3.13
N ILE A 91 -41.21 34.10 -3.52
CA ILE A 91 -40.15 34.82 -2.81
C ILE A 91 -39.83 36.15 -3.51
N ASP A 92 -40.18 37.27 -2.87
CA ASP A 92 -39.98 38.64 -3.37
C ASP A 92 -38.52 39.16 -3.24
N VAL A 93 -37.56 38.27 -3.00
CA VAL A 93 -36.16 38.59 -2.71
C VAL A 93 -35.25 37.92 -3.75
N SER A 94 -34.16 38.57 -4.12
CA SER A 94 -33.13 38.01 -5.01
C SER A 94 -32.62 36.66 -4.48
N VAL A 95 -33.00 35.57 -5.15
CA VAL A 95 -32.67 34.19 -4.76
C VAL A 95 -31.24 33.86 -5.18
N LYS A 96 -30.39 33.46 -4.23
CA LYS A 96 -29.04 32.94 -4.50
C LYS A 96 -29.09 31.52 -5.11
N PRO A 97 -28.02 31.05 -5.78
CA PRO A 97 -28.00 29.73 -6.39
C PRO A 97 -28.33 28.59 -5.42
N ILE A 98 -29.12 27.62 -5.85
CA ILE A 98 -29.41 26.40 -5.07
C ILE A 98 -28.85 25.21 -5.85
N HIS A 99 -27.86 24.54 -5.25
CA HIS A 99 -27.17 23.40 -5.82
C HIS A 99 -27.90 22.12 -5.46
N ILE A 100 -28.41 21.41 -6.46
CA ILE A 100 -29.12 20.14 -6.25
C ILE A 100 -28.35 19.03 -6.95
N ILE A 101 -27.91 18.05 -6.17
CA ILE A 101 -27.07 16.96 -6.64
C ILE A 101 -27.80 15.64 -6.39
N PHE A 102 -28.24 15.01 -7.45
CA PHE A 102 -28.66 13.61 -7.41
C PHE A 102 -27.42 12.72 -7.42
N ILE A 103 -27.22 11.93 -6.36
CA ILE A 103 -26.18 10.92 -6.22
C ILE A 103 -26.83 9.55 -6.39
N ILE A 104 -26.60 8.93 -7.54
CA ILE A 104 -27.24 7.68 -7.93
C ILE A 104 -26.21 6.57 -7.91
N GLN A 105 -26.40 5.58 -7.05
CA GLN A 105 -25.55 4.40 -7.02
C GLN A 105 -25.98 3.43 -8.11
N LEU A 106 -25.05 3.06 -8.99
CA LEU A 106 -25.27 2.09 -10.06
C LEU A 106 -24.56 0.77 -9.74
N PRO A 107 -25.23 -0.38 -9.94
CA PRO A 107 -24.56 -1.66 -9.83
C PRO A 107 -23.57 -1.86 -10.99
N LYS A 108 -22.44 -2.52 -10.73
CA LYS A 108 -21.56 -3.02 -11.80
C LYS A 108 -22.07 -4.39 -12.24
N ILE A 109 -22.79 -4.40 -13.36
CA ILE A 109 -23.34 -5.62 -13.97
C ILE A 109 -22.83 -5.80 -15.39
N ALA A 110 -22.66 -7.05 -15.81
CA ALA A 110 -22.28 -7.38 -17.19
C ALA A 110 -23.35 -6.88 -18.17
N GLY A 111 -22.93 -6.23 -19.24
CA GLY A 111 -23.85 -5.58 -20.20
C GLY A 111 -24.35 -4.20 -19.77
N GLY A 112 -23.97 -3.71 -18.58
CA GLY A 112 -24.32 -2.38 -18.10
C GLY A 112 -25.77 -2.27 -17.58
N CYS A 113 -26.09 -1.08 -17.07
CA CYS A 113 -27.44 -0.71 -16.64
C CYS A 113 -28.28 -0.38 -17.89
N GLN A 114 -29.27 -1.20 -18.22
CA GLN A 114 -30.04 -1.10 -19.47
C GLN A 114 -31.21 -0.11 -19.37
N HIS A 115 -31.80 0.01 -18.18
CA HIS A 115 -32.96 0.87 -17.93
C HIS A 115 -32.56 2.27 -17.48
N PHE A 116 -31.39 2.39 -16.83
CA PHE A 116 -30.92 3.67 -16.36
C PHE A 116 -30.46 4.60 -17.50
N VAL A 117 -31.18 5.71 -17.69
CA VAL A 117 -30.79 6.76 -18.63
C VAL A 117 -29.87 7.78 -17.93
N GLY A 118 -28.56 7.66 -18.16
CA GLY A 118 -27.54 8.49 -17.52
C GLY A 118 -27.37 9.91 -18.08
N PHE A 119 -27.69 10.15 -19.35
CA PHE A 119 -27.51 11.45 -20.02
C PHE A 119 -28.87 12.10 -20.29
N GLN A 120 -29.37 12.87 -19.33
CA GLN A 120 -30.71 13.49 -19.44
C GLN A 120 -30.70 14.89 -20.08
N GLY A 121 -29.56 15.59 -20.07
CA GLY A 121 -29.43 16.92 -20.67
C GLY A 121 -30.33 17.98 -20.03
N GLY A 122 -30.59 19.07 -20.78
CA GLY A 122 -31.43 20.17 -20.33
C GLY A 122 -30.83 20.92 -19.14
N LYS A 123 -31.57 21.00 -18.03
CA LYS A 123 -31.13 21.67 -16.78
C LYS A 123 -30.22 20.79 -15.91
N TRP A 124 -30.04 19.52 -16.28
CA TRP A 124 -29.30 18.54 -15.50
C TRP A 124 -27.94 18.24 -16.14
N GLN A 125 -26.87 18.40 -15.36
CA GLN A 125 -25.53 17.99 -15.74
C GLN A 125 -25.25 16.57 -15.24
N SER A 126 -24.82 15.70 -16.16
CA SER A 126 -24.43 14.32 -15.86
C SER A 126 -22.93 14.24 -15.61
N VAL A 127 -22.55 13.71 -14.46
CA VAL A 127 -21.15 13.45 -14.06
C VAL A 127 -21.08 12.06 -13.44
N HIS A 128 -20.06 11.28 -13.80
CA HIS A 128 -19.76 10.02 -13.15
C HIS A 128 -18.56 10.20 -12.22
N ILE A 129 -18.74 9.82 -10.96
CA ILE A 129 -17.67 9.76 -9.96
C ILE A 129 -17.65 8.33 -9.44
N ASP A 130 -16.69 7.54 -9.89
CA ASP A 130 -16.62 6.10 -9.57
C ASP A 130 -16.56 5.87 -8.05
N GLU A 131 -15.78 6.70 -7.36
CA GLU A 131 -15.63 6.66 -5.90
C GLU A 131 -15.78 8.04 -5.26
N LEU A 132 -16.82 8.21 -4.43
CA LEU A 132 -17.18 9.50 -3.82
C LEU A 132 -16.27 9.94 -2.67
N LEU A 133 -15.58 9.00 -2.03
CA LEU A 133 -14.79 9.24 -0.82
C LEU A 133 -13.41 8.63 -1.01
N GLU A 134 -12.38 9.36 -0.60
CA GLU A 134 -11.04 8.81 -0.58
C GLU A 134 -10.97 7.62 0.39
N SER A 135 -10.32 6.54 -0.06
CA SER A 135 -10.10 5.36 0.78
C SER A 135 -9.03 5.65 1.84
N ASN A 136 -9.18 5.08 3.04
CA ASN A 136 -8.11 5.07 4.05
C ASN A 136 -6.84 4.37 3.51
N GLU A 137 -7.04 3.42 2.60
CA GLU A 137 -5.98 2.80 1.82
C GLU A 137 -5.50 3.83 0.81
N GLN A 138 -4.41 4.53 1.14
CA GLN A 138 -3.81 5.57 0.30
C GLN A 138 -3.19 4.93 -0.96
N LEU A 139 -4.04 4.60 -1.93
CA LEU A 139 -3.61 4.24 -3.27
C LEU A 139 -2.93 5.47 -3.90
N PRO A 140 -1.77 5.31 -4.55
CA PRO A 140 -1.21 6.37 -5.36
C PRO A 140 -2.20 6.89 -6.40
N GLN A 141 -2.01 8.13 -6.85
CA GLN A 141 -2.86 8.67 -7.91
C GLN A 141 -2.74 7.80 -9.17
N ILE A 142 -3.86 7.61 -9.87
CA ILE A 142 -3.94 6.64 -10.98
C ILE A 142 -2.90 6.99 -12.05
N GLU A 143 -2.69 8.28 -12.31
CA GLU A 143 -1.72 8.83 -13.24
C GLU A 143 -0.29 8.38 -12.90
N GLN A 144 0.03 8.22 -11.61
CA GLN A 144 1.34 7.76 -11.15
C GLN A 144 1.53 6.24 -11.29
N LEU A 145 0.46 5.49 -11.57
CA LEU A 145 0.47 4.03 -11.78
C LEU A 145 0.50 3.66 -13.27
N VAL A 146 0.11 4.57 -14.16
CA VAL A 146 0.05 4.33 -15.61
C VAL A 146 1.44 3.98 -16.15
N ASN A 147 1.52 2.91 -16.94
CA ASN A 147 2.74 2.43 -17.59
C ASN A 147 3.92 2.12 -16.66
N ARG A 148 3.66 1.87 -15.37
CA ARG A 148 4.68 1.50 -14.38
C ARG A 148 4.39 0.11 -13.84
N ALA A 149 5.44 -0.71 -13.71
CA ALA A 149 5.32 -1.97 -13.02
C ALA A 149 5.17 -1.73 -11.51
N VAL A 150 4.68 -2.72 -10.77
CA VAL A 150 4.55 -2.59 -9.30
C VAL A 150 5.93 -2.45 -8.65
N SER A 151 6.99 -3.05 -9.21
CA SER A 151 8.37 -2.84 -8.77
C SER A 151 8.77 -1.36 -8.81
N ASP A 152 8.37 -0.62 -9.84
CA ASP A 152 8.76 0.77 -10.06
C ASP A 152 8.20 1.70 -8.98
N LEU A 153 7.13 1.30 -8.28
CA LEU A 153 6.53 2.04 -7.17
C LEU A 153 7.42 2.03 -5.92
N PHE A 154 8.38 1.10 -5.86
CA PHE A 154 9.34 0.94 -4.76
C PHE A 154 10.73 1.48 -5.08
N GLN A 155 10.95 2.00 -6.29
CA GLN A 155 12.24 2.53 -6.67
C GLN A 155 12.60 3.72 -5.76
N PRO A 156 13.79 3.73 -5.13
CA PRO A 156 14.24 4.92 -4.42
C PRO A 156 14.31 6.09 -5.42
N ALA A 157 13.93 7.31 -5.01
CA ALA A 157 14.21 8.46 -5.87
C ALA A 157 15.71 8.64 -5.88
N TYR A 158 16.36 8.09 -6.90
CA TYR A 158 17.58 8.68 -7.38
C TYR A 158 17.19 10.07 -7.92
N PRO A 159 17.91 11.14 -7.57
CA PRO A 159 17.80 12.36 -8.36
C PRO A 159 18.08 11.94 -9.80
N ALA A 160 17.13 12.21 -10.70
CA ALA A 160 17.29 11.93 -12.11
C ALA A 160 18.64 12.53 -12.53
N ARG A 161 19.60 11.68 -12.91
CA ARG A 161 20.75 12.15 -13.68
C ARG A 161 20.16 12.62 -15.00
N SER A 162 20.18 13.93 -15.18
CA SER A 162 19.77 14.62 -16.39
C SER A 162 20.88 14.54 -17.45
N ASP A 163 21.36 13.33 -17.75
CA ASP A 163 22.33 13.01 -18.79
C ASP A 163 22.00 11.52 -19.11
N GLU A 164 21.49 11.10 -20.26
CA GLU A 164 21.90 11.35 -21.64
C GLU A 164 20.65 11.22 -22.54
N ILE A 165 20.30 12.28 -23.27
CA ILE A 165 19.64 12.12 -24.57
C ILE A 165 20.82 12.04 -25.54
N GLU A 166 21.12 10.84 -26.05
CA GLU A 166 21.98 10.72 -27.22
C GLU A 166 21.23 11.37 -28.38
N ASP A 167 21.67 12.58 -28.75
CA ASP A 167 21.31 13.24 -29.99
C ASP A 167 21.67 12.32 -31.15
N ILE A 168 20.65 11.74 -31.78
CA ILE A 168 20.80 11.11 -33.08
C ILE A 168 20.85 12.25 -34.09
N ASP A 169 22.06 12.57 -34.54
CA ASP A 169 22.31 13.40 -35.73
C ASP A 169 21.58 12.77 -36.94
N VAL A 170 20.59 13.49 -37.45
CA VAL A 170 20.02 13.23 -38.77
C VAL A 170 20.09 14.53 -39.57
N ASP A 171 21.23 14.74 -40.23
CA ASP A 171 21.33 15.67 -41.36
C ASP A 171 20.41 15.18 -42.49
N LEU A 172 19.55 16.06 -43.03
CA LEU A 172 19.16 16.16 -44.45
C LEU A 172 18.12 17.29 -44.69
N ASP A 173 18.67 18.46 -45.04
CA ASP A 173 18.26 19.49 -46.01
C ASP A 173 16.78 19.75 -46.43
N ALA A 174 16.40 21.01 -46.18
CA ALA A 174 15.80 22.02 -47.08
C ALA A 174 14.44 21.81 -47.78
N SER A 175 13.45 22.66 -47.45
CA SER A 175 13.06 23.83 -48.28
C SER A 175 11.96 24.65 -47.58
N GLY A 176 11.95 25.96 -47.79
CA GLY A 176 11.19 26.93 -46.99
C GLY A 176 9.75 27.21 -47.42
N SER A 177 9.01 27.85 -46.52
CA SER A 177 8.07 28.94 -46.82
C SER A 177 7.56 29.60 -45.53
N GLN A 178 7.53 30.93 -45.56
CA GLN A 178 6.93 31.89 -44.62
C GLN A 178 5.48 31.48 -44.23
N GLU A 179 4.83 31.88 -43.13
CA GLU A 179 4.74 33.21 -42.53
C GLU A 179 3.78 33.14 -41.29
N LEU A 180 3.89 34.17 -40.42
CA LEU A 180 2.86 34.71 -39.50
C LEU A 180 2.87 34.38 -37.99
N ARG A 181 2.93 35.50 -37.27
CA ARG A 181 2.89 35.80 -35.84
C ARG A 181 1.72 35.18 -35.06
N ALA A 182 2.01 34.81 -33.81
CA ALA A 182 1.13 34.97 -32.64
C ALA A 182 2.08 35.19 -31.44
N GLU A 183 2.30 36.44 -31.02
CA GLU A 183 1.63 37.08 -29.88
C GLU A 183 1.73 36.28 -28.58
N ASN A 184 2.48 36.86 -27.64
CA ASN A 184 2.68 36.41 -26.27
C ASN A 184 1.34 36.17 -25.58
N ILE A 185 1.11 34.93 -25.16
CA ILE A 185 0.19 34.63 -24.07
C ILE A 185 1.08 34.22 -22.90
N GLU A 186 0.97 35.00 -21.83
CA GLU A 186 1.59 34.78 -20.53
C GLU A 186 1.05 33.46 -19.94
N ASP A 187 1.79 32.36 -20.09
CA ASP A 187 1.55 31.15 -19.28
C ASP A 187 2.32 31.27 -17.97
N SER A 188 1.68 31.97 -17.04
CA SER A 188 1.85 31.80 -15.61
C SER A 188 1.43 30.40 -15.17
N ASP A 189 2.24 29.78 -14.31
CA ASP A 189 1.83 28.80 -13.29
C ASP A 189 1.48 27.34 -13.67
N GLU A 190 2.28 26.65 -14.53
CA GLU A 190 2.10 25.19 -14.77
C GLU A 190 3.23 24.26 -14.30
N LYS A 191 4.25 24.72 -13.55
CA LYS A 191 5.41 23.88 -13.18
C LYS A 191 5.52 23.42 -11.71
N GLU A 192 4.51 23.64 -10.87
CA GLU A 192 4.52 23.19 -9.47
C GLU A 192 3.20 22.54 -9.02
N LYS A 193 2.70 21.57 -9.79
CA LYS A 193 1.94 20.48 -9.14
C LYS A 193 2.95 19.45 -8.70
N ASP A 194 3.45 19.61 -7.48
CA ASP A 194 4.14 18.59 -6.71
C ASP A 194 3.38 17.25 -6.87
N GLN A 195 3.84 16.40 -7.77
CA GLN A 195 3.40 15.02 -7.84
C GLN A 195 3.91 14.37 -6.58
N GLN A 196 3.10 14.40 -5.51
CA GLN A 196 3.41 13.82 -4.22
C GLN A 196 4.01 12.43 -4.43
N LYS A 197 5.32 12.32 -4.19
CA LYS A 197 6.09 11.12 -4.53
C LYS A 197 5.49 9.91 -3.83
N ILE A 198 5.29 8.81 -4.57
CA ILE A 198 4.81 7.54 -4.00
C ILE A 198 5.78 7.10 -2.90
N LYS A 199 5.24 6.86 -1.71
CA LYS A 199 6.01 6.32 -0.58
C LYS A 199 5.86 4.81 -0.52
N ALA A 200 6.94 4.11 -0.87
CA ALA A 200 7.02 2.66 -0.82
C ALA A 200 6.71 2.09 0.58
N THR A 201 7.15 2.79 1.62
CA THR A 201 6.94 2.48 3.04
C THR A 201 5.46 2.43 3.42
N LEU A 202 4.67 3.39 2.93
CA LEU A 202 3.22 3.43 3.10
C LEU A 202 2.51 2.27 2.39
N LEU A 203 2.96 1.89 1.18
CA LEU A 203 2.43 0.72 0.48
C LEU A 203 2.68 -0.56 1.28
N LEU A 204 3.87 -0.72 1.88
CA LEU A 204 4.17 -1.86 2.76
C LEU A 204 3.25 -1.89 3.98
N LYS A 205 3.09 -0.75 4.65
CA LYS A 205 2.21 -0.63 5.83
C LYS A 205 0.78 -1.03 5.49
N ASN A 206 0.24 -0.53 4.38
CA ASN A 206 -1.12 -0.86 3.96
C ASN A 206 -1.26 -2.34 3.54
N CYS A 207 -0.18 -2.98 3.13
CA CYS A 207 -0.14 -4.43 2.82
C CYS A 207 0.20 -5.32 4.02
N LEU A 208 0.55 -4.74 5.19
CA LEU A 208 1.10 -5.48 6.34
C LEU A 208 0.14 -6.55 6.87
N GLN A 209 -1.14 -6.20 7.05
CA GLN A 209 -2.14 -7.13 7.58
C GLN A 209 -2.37 -8.30 6.61
N ALA A 210 -2.51 -8.01 5.33
CA ALA A 210 -2.66 -9.02 4.29
C ALA A 210 -1.40 -9.90 4.15
N ALA A 211 -0.21 -9.34 4.37
CA ALA A 211 1.04 -10.11 4.41
C ALA A 211 1.12 -11.00 5.66
N ALA A 212 0.81 -10.46 6.84
CA ALA A 212 0.84 -11.18 8.11
C ALA A 212 -0.15 -12.36 8.12
N ALA A 213 -1.32 -12.22 7.52
CA ALA A 213 -2.31 -13.29 7.36
C ALA A 213 -1.83 -14.48 6.52
N ARG A 214 -0.77 -14.29 5.72
CA ARG A 214 -0.16 -15.35 4.90
C ARG A 214 0.96 -16.08 5.62
N ILE A 215 1.44 -15.54 6.75
CA ILE A 215 2.52 -16.15 7.52
C ILE A 215 1.90 -17.25 8.38
N TYR A 216 2.52 -18.42 8.38
CA TYR A 216 2.13 -19.50 9.26
C TYR A 216 3.33 -20.05 10.01
N ASP A 217 3.09 -20.31 11.28
CA ASP A 217 4.01 -20.94 12.20
C ASP A 217 3.56 -22.38 12.43
N GLU A 218 4.50 -23.32 12.47
CA GLU A 218 4.19 -24.68 12.95
C GLU A 218 4.00 -24.74 14.49
N SER A 219 4.17 -23.62 15.22
CA SER A 219 4.00 -23.57 16.68
C SER A 219 2.53 -23.46 17.05
N ALA A 220 2.17 -24.04 18.20
CA ALA A 220 0.89 -23.80 18.86
C ALA A 220 0.83 -22.44 19.59
N GLU A 221 1.80 -21.54 19.38
CA GLU A 221 1.80 -20.23 20.03
C GLU A 221 0.71 -19.35 19.43
N VAL A 222 -0.42 -19.31 20.13
CA VAL A 222 -1.63 -18.57 19.73
C VAL A 222 -1.36 -17.07 19.51
N ASN A 223 -0.33 -16.51 20.16
CA ASN A 223 -0.07 -15.08 20.17
C ASN A 223 1.07 -14.61 19.25
N ARG A 224 1.79 -15.51 18.56
CA ARG A 224 2.97 -15.10 17.76
C ARG A 224 2.60 -14.13 16.63
N ALA A 225 1.50 -14.42 15.93
CA ALA A 225 1.01 -13.57 14.84
C ALA A 225 0.68 -12.15 15.33
N THR A 226 0.03 -12.02 16.49
CA THR A 226 -0.28 -10.73 17.11
C THR A 226 0.99 -9.98 17.49
N LYS A 227 1.93 -10.66 18.17
CA LYS A 227 3.20 -10.05 18.60
C LYS A 227 4.01 -9.52 17.42
N ARG A 228 4.05 -10.28 16.33
CA ARG A 228 4.69 -9.88 15.07
C ARG A 228 4.09 -8.60 14.51
N ILE A 229 2.77 -8.50 14.49
CA ILE A 229 2.07 -7.29 14.00
C ILE A 229 2.37 -6.09 14.90
N GLU A 230 2.37 -6.25 16.23
CA GLU A 230 2.71 -5.17 17.18
C GLU A 230 4.12 -4.61 16.97
N ILE A 231 5.11 -5.50 16.80
CA ILE A 231 6.48 -5.11 16.48
C ILE A 231 6.50 -4.35 15.15
N LEU A 232 5.92 -4.93 14.10
CA LEU A 232 5.97 -4.34 12.75
C LEU A 232 5.25 -2.98 12.67
N LEU A 233 4.13 -2.79 13.38
CA LEU A 233 3.43 -1.49 13.45
C LEU A 233 4.25 -0.42 14.16
N THR A 234 5.12 -0.80 15.10
CA THR A 234 6.05 0.13 15.77
C THR A 234 7.11 0.65 14.79
N TRP A 235 7.54 -0.21 13.85
CA TRP A 235 8.59 0.11 12.88
C TRP A 235 8.07 0.52 11.49
N LEU A 236 6.76 0.48 11.25
CA LEU A 236 6.08 0.94 10.03
C LEU A 236 4.97 1.96 10.39
N PRO A 237 5.34 3.18 10.83
CA PRO A 237 4.38 4.16 11.37
C PRO A 237 3.41 4.70 10.31
N GLU A 238 2.26 5.20 10.79
CA GLU A 238 1.20 5.75 9.93
C GLU A 238 1.53 7.15 9.39
N ASP A 239 2.34 7.92 10.12
CA ASP A 239 2.65 9.29 9.76
C ASP A 239 3.70 9.32 8.64
N ASN A 240 3.29 9.95 7.53
CA ASN A 240 4.10 10.21 6.36
C ASN A 240 5.44 10.92 6.69
N SER A 241 5.59 11.57 7.85
CA SER A 241 6.80 12.27 8.26
C SER A 241 7.84 11.40 9.00
N GLN A 242 7.53 10.14 9.35
CA GLN A 242 8.36 9.31 10.24
C GLN A 242 8.85 8.01 9.60
N GLU A 243 9.44 8.04 8.40
CA GLU A 243 10.05 6.82 7.83
C GLU A 243 11.21 6.31 8.70
N THR A 244 11.04 5.11 9.26
CA THR A 244 12.09 4.43 10.02
C THR A 244 13.15 3.82 9.09
N GLU A 245 14.34 3.58 9.62
CA GLU A 245 15.38 2.84 8.88
C GLU A 245 14.89 1.45 8.44
N PHE A 246 14.19 0.74 9.32
CA PHE A 246 13.57 -0.54 9.02
C PHE A 246 12.60 -0.48 7.83
N SER A 247 11.73 0.53 7.78
CA SER A 247 10.75 0.68 6.69
C SER A 247 11.43 0.86 5.32
N LYS A 248 12.54 1.60 5.28
CA LYS A 248 13.35 1.82 4.06
C LYS A 248 14.07 0.56 3.63
N ILE A 249 14.63 -0.18 4.58
CA ILE A 249 15.24 -1.49 4.32
C ILE A 249 14.18 -2.42 3.74
N LEU A 250 13.05 -2.63 4.42
CA LEU A 250 11.98 -3.49 3.91
C LEU A 250 11.52 -3.08 2.50
N ALA A 251 11.35 -1.79 2.24
CA ALA A 251 10.98 -1.29 0.91
C ALA A 251 12.01 -1.70 -0.15
N THR A 252 13.30 -1.56 0.16
CA THR A 252 14.40 -1.96 -0.74
C THR A 252 14.42 -3.47 -0.97
N ARG A 253 14.21 -4.27 0.09
CA ARG A 253 14.21 -5.73 -0.01
C ARG A 253 13.01 -6.25 -0.81
N VAL A 254 11.83 -5.69 -0.58
CA VAL A 254 10.62 -6.01 -1.36
C VAL A 254 10.75 -5.53 -2.80
N HIS A 255 11.35 -4.35 -3.05
CA HIS A 255 11.63 -3.86 -4.40
C HIS A 255 12.40 -4.86 -5.24
N LYS A 256 13.51 -5.39 -4.72
CA LYS A 256 14.35 -6.37 -5.42
C LYS A 256 13.61 -7.66 -5.76
N LEU A 257 12.78 -8.15 -4.83
CA LEU A 257 11.95 -9.33 -5.07
C LEU A 257 10.89 -9.08 -6.14
N LEU A 258 10.29 -7.88 -6.15
CA LEU A 258 9.35 -7.46 -7.20
C LEU A 258 10.05 -7.33 -8.56
N GLN A 259 11.27 -6.80 -8.62
CA GLN A 259 12.05 -6.73 -9.87
C GLN A 259 12.35 -8.13 -10.42
N GLN A 260 12.85 -9.04 -9.59
CA GLN A 260 13.11 -10.43 -9.98
C GLN A 260 11.83 -11.16 -10.45
N ARG A 261 10.70 -10.87 -9.80
CA ARG A 261 9.37 -11.37 -10.23
C ARG A 261 9.03 -10.84 -11.62
N ASP A 262 9.23 -9.54 -11.85
CA ASP A 262 8.83 -8.88 -13.08
C ASP A 262 9.71 -9.32 -14.27
N GLU A 263 11.02 -9.50 -14.05
CA GLU A 263 11.97 -10.06 -15.04
C GLU A 263 11.61 -11.48 -15.49
N LYS A 264 11.06 -12.29 -14.58
CA LYS A 264 10.66 -13.67 -14.87
C LYS A 264 9.28 -13.78 -15.51
N CYS A 265 8.50 -12.70 -15.49
CA CYS A 265 7.19 -12.73 -16.10
C CYS A 265 7.31 -12.44 -17.60
N PRO A 266 6.84 -13.34 -18.49
CA PRO A 266 6.93 -13.11 -19.93
C PRO A 266 6.00 -11.98 -20.41
N VAL A 267 5.04 -11.57 -19.58
CA VAL A 267 4.09 -10.49 -19.87
C VAL A 267 4.66 -9.16 -19.37
N ASN A 268 4.50 -8.10 -20.16
CA ASN A 268 4.89 -6.75 -19.76
C ASN A 268 4.16 -6.31 -18.48
N GLN A 269 4.87 -6.28 -17.35
CA GLN A 269 4.29 -5.95 -16.06
C GLN A 269 3.83 -4.49 -15.94
N ARG A 270 4.26 -3.59 -16.84
CA ARG A 270 3.78 -2.19 -16.88
C ARG A 270 2.33 -2.06 -17.30
N LEU A 271 1.76 -3.10 -17.92
CA LEU A 271 0.37 -3.12 -18.40
C LEU A 271 -0.61 -3.66 -17.35
N TRP A 272 -0.17 -3.93 -16.11
CA TRP A 272 -1.02 -4.51 -15.07
C TRP A 272 -2.30 -3.69 -14.81
N LEU A 273 -2.21 -2.35 -14.84
CA LEU A 273 -3.36 -1.46 -14.68
C LEU A 273 -4.37 -1.61 -15.82
N GLN A 274 -3.89 -1.69 -17.07
CA GLN A 274 -4.73 -1.88 -18.24
C GLN A 274 -5.42 -3.25 -18.22
N HIS A 275 -4.67 -4.30 -17.85
CA HIS A 275 -5.23 -5.63 -17.67
C HIS A 275 -6.31 -5.65 -16.58
N GLU A 276 -6.13 -4.90 -15.50
CA GLU A 276 -7.13 -4.79 -14.44
C GLU A 276 -8.39 -4.03 -14.91
N ALA A 277 -8.21 -2.96 -15.68
CA ALA A 277 -9.33 -2.21 -16.28
C ALA A 277 -10.15 -3.06 -17.26
N LEU A 278 -9.51 -3.98 -18.00
CA LEU A 278 -10.19 -4.90 -18.92
C LEU A 278 -10.85 -6.10 -18.23
N ARG A 279 -10.53 -6.35 -16.95
CA ARG A 279 -11.01 -7.52 -16.22
C ARG A 279 -12.38 -7.28 -15.58
N GLN A 280 -13.43 -7.46 -16.38
CA GLN A 280 -14.82 -7.17 -15.98
C GLN A 280 -15.26 -7.86 -14.67
N GLY A 281 -14.91 -9.14 -14.44
CA GLY A 281 -15.36 -9.88 -13.27
C GLY A 281 -14.86 -9.29 -11.94
N HIS A 282 -13.60 -8.89 -11.87
CA HIS A 282 -13.03 -8.34 -10.63
C HIS A 282 -13.61 -6.96 -10.31
N LEU A 283 -13.84 -6.12 -11.32
CA LEU A 283 -14.50 -4.83 -11.15
C LEU A 283 -15.93 -4.96 -10.59
N GLN A 284 -16.65 -6.02 -10.97
CA GLN A 284 -18.00 -6.28 -10.47
C GLN A 284 -17.99 -6.64 -8.97
N GLU A 285 -16.98 -7.39 -8.52
CA GLU A 285 -16.82 -7.77 -7.12
C GLU A 285 -16.38 -6.60 -6.23
N THR A 286 -15.47 -5.75 -6.71
CA THR A 286 -14.89 -4.67 -5.89
C THR A 286 -15.70 -3.38 -5.85
N GLY A 287 -16.61 -3.18 -6.81
CA GLY A 287 -17.46 -2.00 -6.91
C GLY A 287 -16.74 -0.81 -7.57
N THR A 288 -15.63 -0.31 -7.02
CA THR A 288 -14.88 0.84 -7.61
C THR A 288 -13.58 0.38 -8.27
N PHE A 289 -13.10 1.15 -9.24
CA PHE A 289 -11.83 0.87 -9.93
C PHE A 289 -10.65 1.05 -8.99
N ARG A 290 -10.64 2.10 -8.16
CA ARG A 290 -9.60 2.30 -7.14
C ARG A 290 -9.49 1.11 -6.18
N LYS A 291 -10.61 0.53 -5.73
CA LYS A 291 -10.59 -0.71 -4.93
C LYS A 291 -10.04 -1.91 -5.70
N ALA A 292 -10.41 -2.07 -6.98
CA ALA A 292 -9.85 -3.14 -7.81
C ALA A 292 -8.32 -3.01 -7.95
N LEU A 293 -7.84 -1.79 -8.21
CA LEU A 293 -6.41 -1.49 -8.30
C LEU A 293 -5.69 -1.76 -6.98
N TRP A 294 -6.27 -1.32 -5.86
CA TRP A 294 -5.70 -1.58 -4.54
C TRP A 294 -5.61 -3.08 -4.23
N GLN A 295 -6.67 -3.85 -4.45
CA GLN A 295 -6.65 -5.30 -4.26
C GLN A 295 -5.62 -5.97 -5.16
N LYS A 296 -5.51 -5.53 -6.41
CA LYS A 296 -4.50 -6.03 -7.35
C LYS A 296 -3.09 -5.74 -6.86
N LEU A 297 -2.80 -4.50 -6.46
CA LEU A 297 -1.51 -4.06 -5.96
C LEU A 297 -1.14 -4.82 -4.67
N SER A 298 -2.07 -4.93 -3.73
CA SER A 298 -1.93 -5.71 -2.48
C SER A 298 -1.65 -7.19 -2.78
N SER A 299 -2.35 -7.79 -3.75
CA SER A 299 -2.12 -9.19 -4.15
C SER A 299 -0.72 -9.46 -4.71
N ILE A 300 -0.04 -8.43 -5.21
CA ILE A 300 1.33 -8.52 -5.74
C ILE A 300 2.36 -8.29 -4.62
N ILE A 301 2.12 -7.32 -3.74
CA ILE A 301 3.07 -6.91 -2.68
C ILE A 301 3.02 -7.84 -1.47
N SER A 302 1.82 -8.18 -0.98
CA SER A 302 1.65 -8.96 0.26
C SER A 302 2.39 -10.30 0.26
N PRO A 303 2.45 -11.07 -0.85
CA PRO A 303 3.27 -12.29 -0.92
C PRO A 303 4.77 -12.04 -0.68
N MET A 304 5.33 -11.01 -1.32
CA MET A 304 6.75 -10.67 -1.15
C MET A 304 7.03 -10.20 0.27
N LEU A 305 6.19 -9.31 0.79
CA LEU A 305 6.32 -8.83 2.16
C LEU A 305 6.20 -9.97 3.18
N SER A 306 5.27 -10.91 2.97
CA SER A 306 5.10 -12.06 3.88
C SER A 306 6.32 -12.97 3.95
N GLU A 307 7.00 -13.19 2.82
CA GLU A 307 8.20 -14.04 2.77
C GLU A 307 9.41 -13.35 3.42
N VAL A 308 9.57 -12.04 3.21
CA VAL A 308 10.60 -11.25 3.92
C VAL A 308 10.36 -11.28 5.43
N ILE A 309 9.13 -11.03 5.87
CA ILE A 309 8.79 -11.05 7.30
C ILE A 309 9.01 -12.46 7.88
N ALA A 310 8.55 -13.51 7.20
CA ALA A 310 8.70 -14.88 7.68
C ALA A 310 10.18 -15.30 7.81
N TYR A 311 11.03 -14.85 6.88
CA TYR A 311 12.47 -15.03 6.98
C TYR A 311 13.06 -14.28 8.18
N CYS A 312 12.70 -13.01 8.34
CA CYS A 312 13.14 -12.17 9.46
C CYS A 312 12.66 -12.67 10.82
N ASP A 313 11.56 -13.43 10.87
CA ASP A 313 10.96 -13.92 12.11
C ASP A 313 11.45 -15.31 12.54
N GLN A 314 12.35 -15.90 11.77
CA GLN A 314 12.94 -17.21 12.08
C GLN A 314 13.56 -17.21 13.49
N ASN A 315 13.22 -18.20 14.32
CA ASN A 315 13.61 -18.27 15.74
C ASN A 315 13.23 -17.01 16.55
N HIS A 316 12.08 -16.40 16.27
CA HIS A 316 11.59 -15.19 16.96
C HIS A 316 12.51 -13.97 16.81
N ASN A 317 13.32 -13.92 15.75
CA ASN A 317 14.37 -12.90 15.63
C ASN A 317 13.85 -11.47 15.49
N LEU A 318 12.59 -11.26 15.09
CA LEU A 318 11.94 -9.93 15.14
C LEU A 318 11.84 -9.37 16.56
N ASP A 319 11.87 -10.21 17.60
CA ASP A 319 11.77 -9.76 19.00
C ASP A 319 12.99 -8.92 19.40
N LEU A 320 14.13 -9.11 18.70
CA LEU A 320 15.35 -8.33 18.89
C LEU A 320 15.24 -6.89 18.38
N LEU A 321 14.22 -6.57 17.57
CA LEU A 321 13.93 -5.21 17.12
C LEU A 321 13.20 -4.44 18.23
N GLY A 322 13.87 -3.41 18.77
CA GLY A 322 13.30 -2.60 19.84
C GLY A 322 13.47 -3.20 21.23
N GLU A 323 14.35 -4.18 21.40
CA GLU A 323 14.88 -4.53 22.74
C GLU A 323 15.61 -3.34 23.37
N GLU A 324 15.72 -3.34 24.70
CA GLU A 324 16.40 -2.30 25.48
C GLU A 324 17.84 -2.05 25.03
N LYS A 325 18.49 -3.04 24.40
CA LYS A 325 19.88 -2.97 23.97
C LYS A 325 19.98 -2.50 22.53
N GLU A 326 20.39 -1.25 22.35
CA GLU A 326 20.54 -0.58 21.05
C GLU A 326 21.42 -1.36 20.06
N TRP A 327 22.49 -2.01 20.54
CA TRP A 327 23.43 -2.76 19.69
C TRP A 327 22.74 -3.89 18.93
N LYS A 328 21.74 -4.55 19.53
CA LYS A 328 20.99 -5.65 18.89
C LYS A 328 20.17 -5.12 17.73
N THR A 329 19.42 -4.03 17.96
CA THR A 329 18.60 -3.40 16.92
C THR A 329 19.47 -2.89 15.77
N ARG A 330 20.59 -2.22 16.09
CA ARG A 330 21.54 -1.72 15.08
C ARG A 330 22.16 -2.83 14.24
N LEU A 331 22.65 -3.90 14.90
CA LEU A 331 23.22 -5.04 14.21
C LEU A 331 22.16 -5.75 13.35
N TRP A 332 20.95 -5.93 13.88
CA TRP A 332 19.82 -6.52 13.16
C TRP A 332 19.53 -5.76 11.86
N LEU A 333 19.36 -4.43 11.94
CA LEU A 333 19.11 -3.57 10.76
C LEU A 333 20.27 -3.64 9.75
N THR A 334 21.52 -3.65 10.24
CA THR A 334 22.71 -3.75 9.38
C THR A 334 22.74 -5.08 8.63
N MET A 335 22.43 -6.20 9.29
CA MET A 335 22.44 -7.54 8.69
C MET A 335 21.33 -7.74 7.66
N ILE A 336 20.10 -7.26 7.91
CA ILE A 336 19.00 -7.38 6.93
C ILE A 336 19.19 -6.46 5.72
N ASN A 337 19.84 -5.31 5.92
CA ASN A 337 20.13 -4.39 4.83
C ASN A 337 21.15 -5.01 3.88
N GLU A 338 22.14 -5.73 4.40
CA GLU A 338 23.17 -6.32 3.56
C GLU A 338 22.71 -7.57 2.79
N GLU A 339 22.86 -7.51 1.46
CA GLU A 339 22.40 -8.57 0.55
C GLU A 339 23.31 -9.78 0.51
N VAL A 340 24.61 -9.55 0.69
CA VAL A 340 25.59 -10.64 0.74
C VAL A 340 25.42 -11.45 2.01
N ILE A 341 25.04 -10.80 3.10
CA ILE A 341 24.84 -11.43 4.41
C ILE A 341 23.47 -12.10 4.48
N THR A 342 22.44 -11.36 4.09
CA THR A 342 21.08 -11.89 4.04
C THR A 342 20.64 -11.96 2.58
N PRO A 343 20.92 -13.03 1.82
CA PRO A 343 20.44 -13.12 0.45
C PRO A 343 18.95 -13.51 0.44
N LEU A 344 18.11 -12.67 -0.16
CA LEU A 344 16.70 -12.98 -0.43
C LEU A 344 16.49 -13.03 -1.94
N SER A 345 15.98 -14.15 -2.44
CA SER A 345 15.68 -14.35 -3.86
C SER A 345 14.23 -14.75 -4.06
N TYR A 346 13.62 -14.22 -5.12
CA TYR A 346 12.29 -14.59 -5.55
C TYR A 346 12.14 -16.11 -5.73
N ASP A 347 13.17 -16.80 -6.25
CA ASP A 347 13.11 -18.25 -6.49
C ASP A 347 12.95 -19.05 -5.20
N SER A 348 13.63 -18.62 -4.14
CA SER A 348 13.54 -19.22 -2.81
C SER A 348 12.11 -19.14 -2.23
N PHE A 349 11.26 -18.28 -2.79
CA PHE A 349 9.88 -18.05 -2.37
C PHE A 349 8.82 -18.67 -3.28
N THR A 350 9.26 -19.24 -4.41
CA THR A 350 8.37 -19.98 -5.30
C THR A 350 8.11 -21.40 -4.78
N SER A 351 6.94 -21.93 -5.09
CA SER A 351 6.65 -23.35 -4.94
C SER A 351 7.31 -24.12 -6.08
N PRO A 352 8.12 -25.15 -5.78
CA PRO A 352 8.71 -26.02 -6.81
C PRO A 352 7.67 -26.69 -7.71
N VAL A 353 6.43 -26.83 -7.22
CA VAL A 353 5.34 -27.49 -7.94
C VAL A 353 4.63 -26.53 -8.90
N SER A 354 4.33 -25.31 -8.44
CA SER A 354 3.52 -24.36 -9.25
C SER A 354 4.35 -23.31 -9.99
N GLY A 355 5.63 -23.15 -9.66
CA GLY A 355 6.48 -22.07 -10.18
C GLY A 355 6.00 -20.67 -9.80
N ARG A 356 5.04 -20.56 -8.86
CA ARG A 356 4.48 -19.30 -8.36
C ARG A 356 4.87 -19.12 -6.90
N VAL A 357 4.82 -17.87 -6.42
CA VAL A 357 4.99 -17.55 -5.01
C VAL A 357 4.04 -18.40 -4.17
N ARG A 358 4.55 -18.95 -3.07
CA ARG A 358 3.75 -19.79 -2.17
C ARG A 358 2.55 -19.01 -1.64
N GLU A 359 1.46 -19.73 -1.40
CA GLU A 359 0.24 -19.14 -0.83
C GLU A 359 0.46 -18.71 0.62
N LYS A 360 1.22 -19.49 1.38
CA LYS A 360 1.58 -19.20 2.76
C LYS A 360 3.11 -19.19 2.94
N ALA A 361 3.60 -18.21 3.69
CA ALA A 361 5.01 -18.06 4.04
C ALA A 361 5.30 -18.78 5.36
N ARG A 362 6.20 -19.76 5.34
CA ARG A 362 6.53 -20.57 6.52
C ARG A 362 7.63 -19.90 7.32
N VAL A 363 7.42 -19.68 8.61
CA VAL A 363 8.51 -19.34 9.53
C VAL A 363 9.25 -20.61 9.89
N SER A 364 10.54 -20.64 9.56
CA SER A 364 11.40 -21.78 9.86
C SER A 364 12.00 -21.68 11.27
N SER A 365 12.48 -22.79 11.81
CA SER A 365 13.32 -22.80 13.00
C SER A 365 14.55 -23.66 12.75
N THR A 366 15.69 -23.24 13.28
CA THR A 366 16.98 -23.94 13.13
C THR A 366 17.36 -24.75 14.35
N GLY A 367 16.51 -24.79 15.37
CA GLY A 367 16.75 -25.62 16.55
C GLY A 367 16.72 -27.11 16.21
N VAL A 368 17.63 -27.89 16.80
CA VAL A 368 17.69 -29.33 16.54
C VAL A 368 16.58 -30.03 17.31
N GLY A 369 15.48 -30.35 16.64
CA GLY A 369 14.35 -31.09 17.22
C GLY A 369 13.61 -30.34 18.34
N HIS A 370 13.78 -29.02 18.42
CA HIS A 370 13.09 -28.11 19.34
C HIS A 370 13.13 -26.68 18.75
N ARG A 371 12.40 -25.75 19.37
CA ARG A 371 12.43 -24.32 19.02
C ARG A 371 13.15 -23.55 20.12
N PHE A 372 13.70 -22.40 19.75
CA PHE A 372 14.32 -21.46 20.68
C PHE A 372 14.08 -20.04 20.21
N ASN A 373 14.20 -19.09 21.15
CA ASN A 373 14.12 -17.67 20.87
C ASN A 373 15.54 -17.16 20.71
N ALA A 374 15.84 -16.61 19.53
CA ALA A 374 17.16 -16.09 19.23
C ALA A 374 17.51 -14.93 20.16
N LYS A 375 18.72 -14.95 20.72
CA LYS A 375 19.30 -13.84 21.49
C LYS A 375 20.25 -12.99 20.67
N PHE A 376 20.70 -13.50 19.52
CA PHE A 376 21.63 -12.84 18.62
C PHE A 376 20.96 -12.58 17.25
N PRO A 377 21.12 -11.38 16.65
CA PRO A 377 20.55 -11.07 15.32
C PRO A 377 21.01 -12.06 14.25
N PHE A 378 20.06 -12.71 13.58
CA PHE A 378 20.33 -13.66 12.48
C PHE A 378 21.43 -14.70 12.78
N SER A 379 21.46 -15.28 13.98
CA SER A 379 22.50 -16.22 14.42
C SER A 379 22.71 -17.41 13.47
N TRP A 380 21.65 -17.88 12.81
CA TRP A 380 21.75 -18.94 11.80
C TRP A 380 22.57 -18.55 10.57
N ILE A 381 22.50 -17.27 10.14
CA ILE A 381 23.31 -16.76 9.03
C ILE A 381 24.78 -16.81 9.41
N VAL A 382 25.12 -16.33 10.61
CA VAL A 382 26.50 -16.36 11.12
C VAL A 382 27.03 -17.79 11.12
N LYS A 383 26.26 -18.73 11.69
CA LYS A 383 26.62 -20.15 11.70
C LYS A 383 26.88 -20.70 10.30
N ASP A 384 25.97 -20.48 9.36
CA ASP A 384 26.08 -21.04 8.02
C ASP A 384 27.23 -20.42 7.21
N MET A 385 27.43 -19.11 7.32
CA MET A 385 28.56 -18.43 6.68
C MET A 385 29.90 -18.90 7.27
N VAL A 386 30.02 -19.03 8.60
CA VAL A 386 31.23 -19.54 9.25
C VAL A 386 31.51 -20.99 8.83
N ASN A 387 30.48 -21.84 8.71
CA ASN A 387 30.64 -23.21 8.18
C ASN A 387 31.20 -23.20 6.76
N VAL A 388 30.73 -22.31 5.89
CA VAL A 388 31.26 -22.15 4.52
C VAL A 388 32.72 -21.69 4.54
N LEU A 389 33.10 -20.79 5.46
CA LEU A 389 34.49 -20.37 5.61
C LEU A 389 35.38 -21.48 6.15
N LEU A 390 34.88 -22.30 7.09
CA LEU A 390 35.61 -23.44 7.65
C LEU A 390 35.97 -24.45 6.56
N LEU A 391 35.08 -24.71 5.61
CA LEU A 391 35.37 -25.59 4.46
C LEU A 391 36.50 -25.08 3.55
N LYS A 392 36.80 -23.77 3.57
CA LYS A 392 37.88 -23.16 2.78
C LYS A 392 39.25 -23.26 3.46
N VAL A 393 39.28 -23.52 4.77
CA VAL A 393 40.50 -23.61 5.56
C VAL A 393 40.79 -25.10 5.80
N GLY A 394 42.00 -25.55 5.45
CA GLY A 394 42.39 -26.96 5.41
C GLY A 394 42.32 -27.70 6.77
N ALA A 395 42.64 -28.99 6.72
CA ALA A 395 42.33 -29.97 7.77
C ALA A 395 43.26 -30.01 9.00
N ASP A 396 44.37 -29.26 9.06
CA ASP A 396 45.24 -29.23 10.25
C ASP A 396 44.65 -28.30 11.33
N PRO A 397 44.13 -28.85 12.46
CA PRO A 397 43.40 -28.07 13.47
C PRO A 397 44.16 -26.87 14.05
N SER A 398 45.49 -26.94 14.10
CA SER A 398 46.33 -25.90 14.70
C SER A 398 46.55 -24.70 13.77
N GLU A 399 46.70 -24.97 12.46
CA GLU A 399 46.72 -23.94 11.42
C GLU A 399 45.31 -23.45 11.06
N THR A 400 44.29 -24.29 11.27
CA THR A 400 42.88 -23.97 10.96
C THR A 400 42.39 -22.75 11.73
N LEU A 401 42.69 -22.60 13.02
CA LEU A 401 42.14 -21.48 13.82
C LEU A 401 42.71 -20.12 13.40
N ILE A 402 44.03 -20.03 13.21
CA ILE A 402 44.69 -18.78 12.79
C ILE A 402 44.24 -18.40 11.38
N SER A 403 44.19 -19.40 10.49
CA SER A 403 43.74 -19.21 9.11
C SER A 403 42.27 -18.85 9.03
N LEU A 404 41.40 -19.50 9.81
CA LEU A 404 39.97 -19.17 9.88
C LEU A 404 39.75 -17.76 10.43
N ARG A 405 40.48 -17.37 11.48
CA ARG A 405 40.42 -16.02 12.02
C ARG A 405 40.77 -14.99 10.94
N SER A 406 41.87 -15.19 10.21
CA SER A 406 42.29 -14.32 9.12
C SER A 406 41.24 -14.23 8.01
N VAL A 407 40.73 -15.37 7.54
CA VAL A 407 39.71 -15.46 6.49
C VAL A 407 38.40 -14.80 6.94
N PHE A 408 37.97 -15.05 8.19
CA PHE A 408 36.75 -14.47 8.76
C PHE A 408 36.81 -12.95 8.78
N TYR A 409 37.88 -12.34 9.32
CA TYR A 409 37.99 -10.88 9.34
C TYR A 409 38.08 -10.26 7.95
N SER A 410 38.58 -10.99 6.95
CA SER A 410 38.57 -10.52 5.55
C SER A 410 37.21 -10.72 4.84
N SER A 411 36.31 -11.51 5.42
CA SER A 411 35.02 -11.82 4.82
C SER A 411 34.01 -10.68 5.00
N PRO A 412 32.96 -10.59 4.14
CA PRO A 412 31.88 -9.62 4.32
C PRO A 412 31.24 -9.67 5.71
N LEU A 413 31.07 -10.87 6.27
CA LEU A 413 30.50 -11.04 7.61
C LEU A 413 31.41 -10.48 8.70
N GLY A 414 32.72 -10.77 8.64
CA GLY A 414 33.68 -10.25 9.61
C GLY A 414 33.80 -8.73 9.54
N GLN A 415 33.75 -8.14 8.34
CA GLN A 415 33.74 -6.69 8.16
C GLN A 415 32.46 -6.03 8.68
N LEU A 416 31.30 -6.70 8.53
CA LEU A 416 30.03 -6.22 9.08
C LEU A 416 30.02 -6.27 10.61
N LEU A 417 30.50 -7.36 11.20
CA LEU A 417 30.46 -7.57 12.66
C LEU A 417 31.52 -6.75 13.41
N LYS A 418 32.65 -6.42 12.77
CA LYS A 418 33.77 -5.73 13.43
C LYS A 418 33.35 -4.39 14.09
N PRO A 419 32.64 -3.46 13.43
CA PRO A 419 32.17 -2.23 14.06
C PRO A 419 31.14 -2.45 15.18
N ALA A 420 30.38 -3.55 15.13
CA ALA A 420 29.33 -3.82 16.12
C ALA A 420 29.91 -4.20 17.50
N PHE A 421 31.16 -4.68 17.53
CA PHE A 421 31.81 -5.24 18.72
C PHE A 421 33.08 -4.49 19.14
N GLU A 422 33.23 -3.22 18.79
CA GLU A 422 34.38 -2.40 19.23
C GLU A 422 34.36 -2.10 20.75
N ASN A 423 33.21 -2.30 21.41
CA ASN A 423 33.05 -2.16 22.85
C ASN A 423 33.13 -3.53 23.52
N GLU A 424 34.12 -3.75 24.39
CA GLU A 424 34.37 -5.04 25.07
C GLU A 424 33.15 -5.61 25.79
N ASN A 425 32.35 -4.77 26.46
CA ASN A 425 31.12 -5.24 27.14
C ASN A 425 30.06 -5.75 26.15
N VAL A 426 30.00 -5.14 24.96
CA VAL A 426 29.08 -5.59 23.89
C VAL A 426 29.62 -6.85 23.25
N GLU A 427 30.95 -6.98 23.07
CA GLU A 427 31.60 -8.17 22.52
C GLU A 427 31.32 -9.41 23.39
N GLU A 428 31.55 -9.33 24.71
CA GLU A 428 31.31 -10.45 25.63
C GLU A 428 29.85 -10.89 25.61
N GLU A 429 28.91 -9.93 25.67
CA GLU A 429 27.48 -10.23 25.63
C GLU A 429 27.06 -10.81 24.28
N ALA A 430 27.56 -10.26 23.17
CA ALA A 430 27.26 -10.74 21.83
C ALA A 430 27.77 -12.17 21.62
N ALA A 431 28.98 -12.46 22.10
CA ALA A 431 29.55 -13.81 22.09
C ALA A 431 28.68 -14.78 22.90
N MET A 432 28.21 -14.36 24.08
CA MET A 432 27.33 -15.16 24.93
C MET A 432 25.97 -15.44 24.27
N ASN A 433 25.34 -14.40 23.70
CA ASN A 433 24.08 -14.51 22.99
C ASN A 433 24.20 -15.42 21.75
N TYR A 434 25.29 -15.27 20.97
CA TYR A 434 25.56 -16.12 19.83
C TYR A 434 25.81 -17.58 20.24
N LEU A 435 26.59 -17.82 21.31
CA LEU A 435 26.88 -19.16 21.79
C LEU A 435 25.62 -19.87 22.27
N ASN A 436 24.73 -19.16 22.98
CA ASN A 436 23.44 -19.70 23.38
C ASN A 436 22.61 -20.15 22.17
N ASP A 437 22.46 -19.29 21.16
CA ASP A 437 21.75 -19.62 19.92
C ASP A 437 22.43 -20.78 19.16
N PHE A 438 23.76 -20.78 19.10
CA PHE A 438 24.55 -21.81 18.44
C PHE A 438 24.33 -23.19 19.07
N LEU A 439 24.30 -23.28 20.40
CA LEU A 439 24.02 -24.52 21.10
C LEU A 439 22.63 -25.08 20.75
N HIS A 440 21.60 -24.22 20.68
CA HIS A 440 20.26 -24.62 20.25
C HIS A 440 20.23 -25.11 18.78
N MET A 441 21.09 -24.56 17.91
CA MET A 441 21.22 -25.00 16.52
C MET A 441 22.08 -26.26 16.32
N MET A 442 22.80 -26.71 17.35
CA MET A 442 23.69 -27.88 17.28
C MET A 442 23.18 -29.07 18.10
N TYR A 443 22.46 -28.82 19.18
CA TYR A 443 22.06 -29.84 20.15
C TYR A 443 20.57 -29.74 20.47
N LYS A 444 19.98 -30.88 20.86
CA LYS A 444 18.61 -30.94 21.39
C LYS A 444 18.68 -31.01 22.92
N PRO A 445 18.04 -30.08 23.66
CA PRO A 445 17.97 -30.17 25.11
C PRO A 445 17.12 -31.37 25.53
N ILE A 446 17.58 -32.09 26.54
CA ILE A 446 16.87 -33.19 27.20
C ILE A 446 16.06 -32.62 28.38
N VAL A 447 16.59 -31.61 29.07
CA VAL A 447 15.91 -30.90 30.16
C VAL A 447 15.82 -29.40 29.90
N GLU A 448 14.82 -28.75 30.50
CA GLU A 448 14.66 -27.30 30.41
C GLU A 448 15.86 -26.59 31.02
N GLY A 449 16.45 -25.64 30.27
CA GLY A 449 17.61 -24.89 30.71
C GLY A 449 18.98 -25.53 30.43
N GLU A 450 19.06 -26.76 29.89
CA GLU A 450 20.33 -27.46 29.66
C GLU A 450 21.31 -26.71 28.75
N LEU A 451 20.78 -26.01 27.75
CA LEU A 451 21.57 -25.25 26.77
C LEU A 451 21.71 -23.77 27.15
N GLN A 452 21.28 -23.37 28.35
CA GLN A 452 21.49 -22.02 28.85
C GLN A 452 22.96 -21.83 29.20
N VAL A 453 23.59 -20.83 28.59
CA VAL A 453 24.95 -20.46 28.94
C VAL A 453 24.88 -19.53 30.15
N THR A 454 25.43 -19.96 31.28
CA THR A 454 25.57 -19.17 32.52
C THR A 454 26.97 -18.57 32.60
N MET A 455 27.06 -17.29 33.01
CA MET A 455 28.33 -16.65 33.38
C MET A 455 28.93 -17.25 34.65
#